data_AF-A0A427KW61-F1
#
_entry.id   AF-A0A427KW61-F1
#
_cell.length_a   1.000
_cell.length_b   1.000
_cell.length_c   1.000
_cell.angle_alpha   90.00
_cell.angle_beta   90.00
_cell.angle_gamma   90.00
#
_symmetry.space_group_name_H-M   'P 1'
#
loop_
_entity.id
_entity.type
_entity.pdbx_description
1 polymer ?
#
loop_
_entity_poly.entity_id
_entity_poly.type
_entity_poly.pdbx_seq_one_letter_code
_entity_poly.pdbx_strand_id
1 'polypeptide(L)' 'MTDPEQHRYFAWADGVGRGHGHVVEAPSYEAAAVGYTELYAPPVDGDGEIRIFVTGVDDGQEHCFTVDLSDGEAEPCD' A
#
# COMPACT_ATOMS: atom_id res chain seq x y z
N MET A 1 -5.90 -16.57 -19.90
CA MET A 1 -5.97 -16.03 -18.54
C MET A 1 -4.54 -15.88 -18.08
N THR A 2 -3.92 -14.75 -18.40
CA THR A 2 -2.60 -14.43 -17.86
C THR A 2 -2.88 -14.00 -16.44
N ASP A 3 -2.47 -14.81 -15.47
CA ASP A 3 -2.39 -14.38 -14.08
C ASP A 3 -1.49 -13.14 -14.08
N PRO A 4 -1.98 -11.96 -13.65
CA PRO A 4 -1.14 -10.77 -13.67
C PRO A 4 0.05 -11.07 -12.77
N GLU A 5 1.26 -10.84 -13.29
CA GLU A 5 2.50 -11.20 -12.60
C GLU A 5 2.49 -10.58 -11.20
N GLN A 6 2.27 -11.41 -10.17
CA GLN A 6 2.22 -10.93 -8.80
C GLN A 6 3.66 -10.68 -8.35
N HIS A 7 3.91 -9.44 -7.98
CA HIS A 7 5.19 -8.98 -7.47
C HIS A 7 5.11 -8.76 -5.98
N ARG A 8 6.26 -8.88 -5.31
CA ARG A 8 6.34 -8.70 -3.87
C ARG A 8 6.67 -7.25 -3.55
N TYR A 9 5.78 -6.63 -2.79
CA TYR A 9 5.94 -5.26 -2.35
C TYR A 9 5.92 -5.18 -0.83
N PHE A 10 6.81 -4.39 -0.25
CA PHE A 10 6.79 -4.07 1.17
C PHE A 10 5.96 -2.81 1.38
N ALA A 11 4.75 -2.96 1.93
CA ALA A 11 3.84 -1.86 2.20
C ALA A 11 3.83 -1.52 3.69
N TRP A 12 3.82 -0.23 4.03
CA TRP A 12 3.74 0.25 5.41
C TRP A 12 2.99 1.58 5.47
N ALA A 13 2.16 1.78 6.49
CA ALA A 13 1.47 3.06 6.68
C ALA A 13 2.31 4.04 7.52
N ASP A 14 2.28 5.32 7.15
CA ASP A 14 2.99 6.41 7.84
C ASP A 14 2.59 6.50 9.32
N GLY A 15 1.28 6.36 9.60
CA GLY A 15 0.70 6.48 10.94
C GLY A 15 1.16 5.44 11.96
N VAL A 16 1.65 4.27 11.51
CA VAL A 16 2.19 3.19 12.37
C VAL A 16 3.70 3.01 12.21
N GLY A 17 4.27 3.60 11.17
CA GLY A 17 5.69 3.53 10.82
C GLY A 17 6.14 2.20 10.23
N ARG A 18 7.36 2.21 9.66
CA ARG A 18 8.00 1.05 9.00
C ARG A 18 8.08 -0.23 9.83
N GLY A 19 7.98 -0.15 11.16
CA GLY A 19 7.98 -1.32 12.04
C GLY A 19 6.74 -2.20 11.92
N HIS A 20 5.63 -1.65 11.40
CA HIS A 20 4.37 -2.36 11.12
C HIS A 20 4.16 -2.63 9.62
N GLY A 21 5.22 -2.52 8.82
CA GLY A 21 5.17 -2.84 7.40
C GLY A 21 5.06 -4.34 7.15
N HIS A 22 4.28 -4.71 6.13
CA HIS A 22 4.11 -6.09 5.69
C HIS A 22 4.42 -6.24 4.21
N VAL A 23 4.95 -7.40 3.84
CA VAL A 23 5.10 -7.77 2.44
C VAL A 23 3.77 -8.28 1.92
N VAL A 24 3.30 -7.69 0.83
CA VAL A 24 2.07 -8.04 0.11
C VAL A 24 2.41 -8.42 -1.33
N GLU A 25 1.66 -9.37 -1.88
CA GLU A 25 1.79 -9.83 -3.26
C GLU A 25 0.68 -9.19 -4.07
N ALA A 26 1.05 -8.44 -5.11
CA ALA A 26 0.08 -7.69 -5.91
C ALA A 26 0.54 -7.56 -7.36
N PRO A 27 -0.36 -7.28 -8.31
CA PRO A 27 0.01 -7.03 -9.70
C PRO A 27 0.64 -5.66 -9.94
N SER A 28 0.47 -4.70 -9.01
CA SER A 28 1.00 -3.34 -9.07
C SER A 28 1.20 -2.74 -7.69
N TYR A 29 1.92 -1.61 -7.62
CA TYR A 29 2.12 -0.86 -6.38
C TYR A 29 0.82 -0.35 -5.77
N GLU A 30 -0.11 0.15 -6.59
CA GLU A 30 -1.44 0.61 -6.13
C GLU A 30 -2.23 -0.55 -5.53
N ALA A 31 -2.25 -1.70 -6.21
CA ALA A 31 -2.91 -2.89 -5.71
C ALA A 31 -2.27 -3.42 -4.41
N ALA A 32 -0.95 -3.25 -4.25
CA ALA A 32 -0.26 -3.54 -2.99
C ALA A 32 -0.68 -2.59 -1.86
N ALA A 33 -0.82 -1.29 -2.13
CA ALA A 33 -1.28 -0.32 -1.15
C ALA A 33 -2.70 -0.65 -0.67
N VAL A 34 -3.64 -0.87 -1.60
CA VAL A 34 -5.03 -1.26 -1.30
C VAL A 34 -5.07 -2.59 -0.55
N GLY A 35 -4.38 -3.62 -1.06
CA GLY A 35 -4.35 -4.93 -0.42
C GLY A 35 -3.77 -4.89 1.00
N TYR A 36 -2.77 -4.05 1.25
CA TYR A 36 -2.26 -3.83 2.60
C TYR A 36 -3.32 -3.17 3.50
N THR A 37 -4.02 -2.14 3.03
CA THR A 37 -5.08 -1.49 3.81
C THR A 37 -6.26 -2.42 4.08
N GLU A 38 -6.66 -3.25 3.12
CA GLU A 38 -7.75 -4.21 3.29
C GLU A 38 -7.40 -5.34 4.26
N LEU A 39 -6.15 -5.84 4.22
CA LEU A 39 -5.71 -6.96 5.05
C LEU A 39 -5.40 -6.53 6.49
N TYR A 40 -4.76 -5.38 6.67
CA TYR A 40 -4.22 -4.97 7.97
C TYR A 40 -5.01 -3.84 8.62
N ALA A 41 -5.89 -3.15 7.89
CA ALA A 41 -6.73 -2.06 8.36
C ALA A 41 -5.97 -1.12 9.32
N PRO A 42 -4.86 -0.50 8.87
CA PRO A 42 -4.08 0.39 9.73
C PRO A 42 -4.95 1.53 10.28
N PRO A 43 -4.63 2.04 11.49
CA PRO A 43 -5.39 3.12 12.09
C PRO A 43 -5.36 4.36 11.20
N VAL A 44 -6.53 4.90 10.94
CA VAL A 44 -6.71 6.07 10.06
C VAL A 44 -6.50 7.37 10.80
N ASP A 45 -5.97 8.33 10.05
CA ASP A 45 -5.91 9.73 10.41
C ASP A 45 -7.33 10.28 10.62
N GLY A 46 -7.44 11.44 11.28
CA GLY A 46 -8.72 12.12 11.50
C GLY A 46 -9.47 12.52 10.21
N ASP A 47 -8.77 12.53 9.07
CA ASP A 47 -9.29 12.88 7.75
C ASP A 47 -9.78 11.66 6.95
N GLY A 48 -9.59 10.43 7.45
CA GLY A 48 -10.04 9.19 6.77
C GLY A 48 -9.14 8.73 5.63
N GLU A 49 -8.05 9.45 5.38
CA GLU A 49 -6.99 9.09 4.44
C GLU A 49 -5.84 8.40 5.17
N ILE A 50 -5.17 7.45 4.51
CA ILE A 50 -3.99 6.76 5.04
C ILE A 50 -2.85 6.84 4.02
N ARG A 51 -1.70 7.37 4.42
CA ARG A 51 -0.49 7.32 3.60
C ARG A 51 0.21 5.98 3.73
N ILE A 52 0.26 5.22 2.64
CA ILE A 52 0.95 3.95 2.48
C ILE A 52 2.18 4.14 1.60
N PHE A 53 3.32 3.72 2.11
CA PHE A 53 4.55 3.62 1.33
C PHE A 53 4.75 2.17 0.91
N VAL A 54 4.95 1.96 -0.38
CA VAL A 54 5.12 0.66 -1.02
C VAL A 54 6.50 0.60 -1.64
N THR A 55 7.36 -0.28 -1.15
CA THR A 55 8.69 -0.53 -1.72
C THR A 55 8.69 -1.84 -2.50
N GLY A 56 9.03 -1.78 -3.79
CA GLY A 56 9.26 -2.96 -4.60
C GLY A 56 10.44 -3.77 -4.09
N VAL A 57 10.23 -5.04 -3.76
CA VAL A 57 11.31 -5.90 -3.25
C VAL A 57 12.24 -6.33 -4.40
N ASP A 58 11.70 -6.43 -5.60
CA ASP A 58 12.40 -6.88 -6.80
C ASP A 58 13.28 -5.77 -7.43
N ASP A 59 12.78 -4.54 -7.44
CA ASP A 59 13.38 -3.37 -8.09
C ASP A 59 13.93 -2.34 -7.08
N GLY A 60 13.47 -2.37 -5.83
CA GLY A 60 13.92 -1.49 -4.76
C GLY A 60 13.33 -0.07 -4.80
N GLN A 61 12.35 0.23 -5.66
CA GLN A 61 11.73 1.55 -5.73
C GLN A 61 10.66 1.70 -4.66
N GLU A 62 10.71 2.81 -3.92
CA GLU A 62 9.66 3.20 -3.00
C GLU A 62 8.71 4.18 -3.69
N HIS A 63 7.43 3.85 -3.65
CA HIS A 63 6.33 4.68 -4.09
C HIS A 63 5.42 5.01 -2.91
N CYS A 64 4.90 6.22 -2.87
CA CYS A 64 3.94 6.65 -1.86
C CYS A 64 2.55 6.68 -2.49
N PHE A 65 1.56 6.15 -1.77
CA PHE A 65 0.15 6.18 -2.12
C PHE A 65 -0.67 6.64 -0.91
N THR A 66 -1.63 7.51 -1.12
CA THR A 66 -2.65 7.86 -0.14
C THR A 66 -3.90 7.04 -0.46
N VAL A 67 -4.35 6.24 0.50
CA VAL A 67 -5.59 5.46 0.39
C VAL A 67 -6.69 6.21 1.13
N ASP A 68 -7.74 6.61 0.42
CA ASP A 68 -8.95 7.15 1.03
C ASP A 68 -9.85 5.98 1.45
N LEU A 69 -10.19 5.88 2.75
CA LEU A 69 -11.05 4.80 3.23
C LEU A 69 -12.55 5.03 2.94
N SER A 70 -12.94 6.22 2.51
CA SER A 70 -14.32 6.50 2.15
C SER A 70 -14.68 5.90 0.79
N ASP A 71 -13.76 5.93 -0.17
CA ASP A 71 -13.92 5.31 -1.50
C ASP A 71 -13.17 3.97 -1.64
N GLY A 72 -12.11 3.76 -0.86
CA GLY A 72 -11.21 2.60 -1.00
C GLY A 72 -10.22 2.74 -2.15
N GLU A 73 -10.06 3.96 -2.68
CA GLU A 73 -9.17 4.27 -3.78
C GLU A 73 -7.78 4.66 -3.26
N ALA A 74 -6.73 4.19 -3.94
CA ALA A 74 -5.35 4.56 -3.67
C ALA A 74 -4.86 5.53 -4.75
N GLU A 75 -4.46 6.74 -4.33
CA GLU A 75 -3.88 7.75 -5.20
C GLU A 75 -2.38 7.91 -4.93
N PRO A 76 -1.52 8.11 -5.94
CA PRO A 76 -0.10 8.36 -5.72
C PRO A 76 0.13 9.69 -4.99
N CYS A 77 1.09 9.71 -4.06
CA CYS A 77 1.52 10.97 -3.44
C CYS A 77 2.33 11.78 -4.47
N ASP A 78 1.92 13.03 -4.70
CA ASP A 78 2.63 14.00 -5.57
C ASP A 78 3.96 14.47 -4.95
#